data_AF-A0A956D2Y8-F1
#
_entry.id   AF-A0A956D2Y8-F1
#
_cell.length_a   1.000
_cell.length_b   1.000
_cell.length_c   1.000
_cell.angle_alpha   90.00
_cell.angle_beta   90.00
_cell.angle_gamma   90.00
#
_symmetry.space_group_name_H-M   'P 1'
#
loop_
_entity.id
_entity.type
_entity.pdbx_description
1 polymer ?
#
loop_
_entity_poly.entity_id
_entity_poly.type
_entity_poly.pdbx_seq_one_letter_code
_entity_poly.pdbx_strand_id
1 'polypeptide(L)'
;MTKRKKQRRKPSRETAAAAPERETSPPKPPLDWREIGTSYGLLLLGAILMFLGFAGFGVWPLAFVGMVPVLWVMDQHPTKGWAFFRRALFFGYVAWYGGFYWVVDTIVDFGGFPYLLAAFFASVYFLYQALQYVLMLWLYRRARERGFEATLSLVVAFVASEMVVPAALRQLLRQQLPRRPAARAGRGPRGAAAPQRARDARERGRSTSLVRAIV
;
A
#
# COMPACT_ATOMS: atom_id res chain seq x y z
N MET A 1 -24.76 -58.25 -67.43
CA MET A 1 -24.49 -56.83 -67.11
C MET A 1 -25.52 -56.35 -66.09
N THR A 2 -25.24 -56.46 -64.80
CA THR A 2 -26.24 -56.13 -63.76
C THR A 2 -25.57 -55.65 -62.47
N LYS A 3 -25.76 -54.34 -62.21
CA LYS A 3 -25.77 -53.57 -60.95
C LYS A 3 -25.03 -54.16 -59.73
N ARG A 4 -23.99 -53.46 -59.25
CA ARG A 4 -23.56 -53.51 -57.84
C ARG A 4 -23.64 -52.12 -57.21
N LYS A 5 -24.73 -51.87 -56.48
CA LYS A 5 -24.96 -50.70 -55.63
C LYS A 5 -23.86 -50.61 -54.56
N LYS A 6 -23.12 -49.51 -54.56
CA LYS A 6 -22.09 -49.17 -53.57
C LYS A 6 -22.76 -48.74 -52.27
N GLN A 7 -22.98 -49.70 -51.37
CA GLN A 7 -23.57 -49.48 -50.05
C GLN A 7 -22.49 -48.84 -49.15
N ARG A 8 -22.55 -47.50 -49.04
CA ARG A 8 -21.73 -46.70 -48.12
C ARG A 8 -22.09 -47.08 -46.68
N ARG A 9 -21.26 -47.92 -46.05
CA ARG A 9 -21.29 -48.18 -44.60
C ARG A 9 -20.81 -46.92 -43.87
N LYS A 10 -21.66 -46.35 -43.02
CA LYS A 10 -21.29 -45.31 -42.05
C LYS A 10 -20.32 -45.92 -41.02
N PRO A 11 -19.16 -45.31 -40.74
CA PRO A 11 -18.33 -45.75 -39.63
C PRO A 11 -18.98 -45.37 -38.30
N SER A 12 -19.01 -46.33 -37.39
CA SER A 12 -19.54 -46.26 -36.04
C SER A 12 -19.01 -45.07 -35.26
N ARG A 13 -19.92 -44.33 -34.63
CA ARG A 13 -19.67 -43.38 -33.54
C ARG A 13 -19.24 -44.14 -32.27
N GLU A 14 -18.07 -44.76 -32.32
CA GLU A 14 -17.55 -45.54 -31.20
C GLU A 14 -16.08 -45.18 -30.94
N THR A 15 -15.84 -43.88 -30.80
CA THR A 15 -14.61 -43.34 -30.18
C THR A 15 -14.92 -41.95 -29.62
N ALA A 16 -15.98 -41.84 -28.82
CA ALA A 16 -16.11 -40.75 -27.86
C ALA A 16 -15.40 -41.21 -26.58
N ALA A 17 -14.08 -41.28 -26.66
CA ALA A 17 -13.21 -41.52 -25.53
C ALA A 17 -13.43 -40.41 -24.50
N ALA A 18 -13.90 -40.82 -23.32
CA ALA A 18 -13.68 -40.21 -22.01
C ALA A 18 -13.47 -38.69 -22.03
N ALA A 19 -14.58 -37.94 -22.05
CA ALA A 19 -14.57 -36.62 -21.44
C ALA A 19 -14.16 -36.80 -19.97
N PRO A 20 -13.16 -36.07 -19.43
CA PRO A 20 -12.89 -36.12 -18.01
C PRO A 20 -14.17 -35.71 -17.31
N GLU A 21 -14.66 -36.57 -16.40
CA GLU A 21 -15.74 -36.25 -15.49
C GLU A 21 -15.43 -34.87 -14.91
N ARG A 22 -16.23 -33.88 -15.31
CA ARG A 22 -16.29 -32.62 -14.60
C ARG A 22 -16.82 -32.99 -13.24
N GLU A 23 -15.93 -33.23 -12.28
CA GLU A 23 -16.24 -33.23 -10.87
C GLU A 23 -17.15 -32.03 -10.64
N THR A 24 -18.42 -32.33 -10.43
CA THR A 24 -19.43 -31.33 -10.11
C THR A 24 -18.96 -30.74 -8.80
N SER A 25 -18.45 -29.50 -8.88
CA SER A 25 -17.96 -28.80 -7.70
C SER A 25 -19.02 -28.92 -6.61
N PRO A 26 -18.64 -29.32 -5.37
CA PRO A 26 -19.60 -29.54 -4.31
C PRO A 26 -20.50 -28.31 -4.18
N PRO A 27 -21.82 -28.49 -3.96
CA PRO A 27 -22.75 -27.38 -3.83
C PRO A 27 -22.23 -26.42 -2.77
N LYS A 28 -22.11 -25.13 -3.12
CA LYS A 28 -21.72 -24.09 -2.17
C LYS A 28 -22.62 -24.23 -0.95
N PRO A 29 -22.06 -24.37 0.27
CA PRO A 29 -22.87 -24.47 1.47
C PRO A 29 -23.83 -23.27 1.55
N PRO A 30 -25.04 -23.46 2.10
CA PRO A 30 -25.98 -22.37 2.29
C PRO A 30 -25.32 -21.26 3.10
N LEU A 31 -25.56 -20.02 2.66
CA LEU A 31 -24.95 -18.84 3.24
C LEU A 31 -25.54 -18.61 4.65
N ASP A 32 -24.83 -19.03 5.71
CA ASP A 32 -25.29 -18.77 7.08
C ASP A 32 -25.01 -17.31 7.47
N TRP A 33 -26.07 -16.51 7.54
CA TRP A 33 -26.03 -15.10 7.93
C TRP A 33 -25.46 -14.89 9.34
N ARG A 34 -25.57 -15.89 10.23
CA ARG A 34 -25.00 -15.83 11.58
C ARG A 34 -23.47 -15.94 11.55
N GLU A 35 -22.92 -16.82 10.72
CA GLU A 35 -21.48 -16.96 10.53
C GLU A 35 -20.88 -15.69 9.89
N ILE A 36 -21.60 -15.12 8.92
CA ILE A 36 -21.21 -13.84 8.30
C ILE A 36 -21.21 -12.73 9.36
N GLY A 37 -22.29 -12.60 10.13
CA GLY A 37 -22.39 -11.60 11.20
C GLY A 37 -21.28 -11.75 12.24
N THR A 38 -21.02 -12.98 12.69
CA THR A 38 -19.95 -13.29 13.64
C THR A 38 -18.57 -12.94 13.07
N SER A 39 -18.31 -13.28 11.80
CA SER A 39 -17.07 -12.92 11.11
C SER A 39 -16.86 -11.41 11.07
N TYR A 40 -17.87 -10.64 10.66
CA TYR A 40 -17.77 -9.18 10.60
C TYR A 40 -17.68 -8.55 11.99
N GLY A 41 -18.35 -9.11 12.99
CA GLY A 41 -18.24 -8.68 14.39
C GLY A 41 -16.82 -8.86 14.95
N LEU A 42 -16.19 -10.00 14.66
CA LEU A 42 -14.79 -10.26 15.06
C LEU A 42 -13.80 -9.36 14.31
N LEU A 43 -14.03 -9.09 13.03
CA LEU A 43 -13.22 -8.13 12.26
C LEU A 43 -13.37 -6.70 12.81
N LEU A 44 -14.60 -6.31 13.19
CA LEU A 44 -14.85 -5.02 13.81
C LEU A 44 -14.16 -4.91 15.17
N LEU A 45 -14.28 -5.93 16.01
CA LEU A 45 -13.60 -5.99 17.31
C LEU A 45 -12.08 -5.90 17.15
N GLY A 46 -11.51 -6.65 16.21
CA GLY A 46 -10.08 -6.59 15.89
C GLY A 46 -9.65 -5.21 15.41
N ALA A 47 -10.45 -4.55 14.56
CA ALA A 47 -10.18 -3.19 14.10
C ALA A 47 -10.24 -2.17 15.25
N ILE A 48 -11.20 -2.31 16.16
CA ILE A 48 -11.32 -1.46 17.34
C ILE A 48 -10.09 -1.59 18.25
N LEU A 49 -9.71 -2.81 18.57
CA LEU A 49 -8.52 -3.10 19.36
C LEU A 49 -7.24 -2.56 18.69
N MET A 50 -7.17 -2.66 17.35
CA MET A 50 -6.06 -2.11 16.56
C MET A 50 -5.93 -0.60 16.71
N PHE A 51 -6.99 0.17 16.50
CA PHE A 51 -6.86 1.63 16.59
C PHE A 51 -6.75 2.13 18.05
N LEU A 52 -7.30 1.41 19.04
CA LEU A 52 -7.05 1.68 20.46
C LEU A 52 -5.57 1.48 20.85
N GLY A 53 -4.83 0.68 20.08
CA GLY A 53 -3.39 0.52 20.24
C GLY A 53 -2.55 1.65 19.63
N PHE A 54 -3.14 2.52 18.80
CA PHE A 54 -2.44 3.58 18.08
C PHE A 54 -2.41 4.93 18.85
N ALA A 55 -1.62 5.87 18.32
CA ALA A 55 -1.37 7.18 18.92
C ALA A 55 -2.68 7.93 19.17
N GLY A 56 -2.98 8.17 20.45
CA GLY A 56 -4.24 8.78 20.93
C GLY A 56 -4.72 8.13 22.23
N PHE A 57 -4.65 6.79 22.31
CA PHE A 57 -5.18 6.03 23.46
C PHE A 57 -4.08 5.40 24.34
N GLY A 58 -2.87 5.20 23.80
CA GLY A 58 -1.68 4.84 24.59
C GLY A 58 -1.57 3.37 25.01
N VAL A 59 -2.45 2.48 24.53
CA VAL A 59 -2.47 1.06 24.93
C VAL A 59 -1.87 0.16 23.85
N TRP A 60 -0.58 0.32 23.58
CA TRP A 60 0.12 -0.36 22.47
C TRP A 60 -0.04 -1.90 22.38
N PRO A 61 -0.18 -2.68 23.47
CA PRO A 61 -0.34 -4.14 23.36
C PRO A 61 -1.67 -4.55 22.70
N LEU A 62 -2.70 -3.69 22.77
CA LEU A 62 -4.00 -3.98 22.18
C LEU A 62 -3.94 -4.13 20.66
N ALA A 63 -2.98 -3.49 19.99
CA ALA A 63 -2.77 -3.69 18.56
C ALA A 63 -2.40 -5.14 18.23
N PHE A 64 -1.55 -5.77 19.05
CA PHE A 64 -1.19 -7.18 18.88
C PHE A 64 -2.38 -8.11 19.16
N VAL A 65 -3.12 -7.83 20.24
CA VAL A 65 -4.32 -8.61 20.61
C VAL A 65 -5.42 -8.48 19.54
N GLY A 66 -5.60 -7.28 18.97
CA GLY A 66 -6.57 -7.01 17.92
C GLY A 66 -6.30 -7.77 16.62
N MET A 67 -5.06 -8.18 16.38
CA MET A 67 -4.70 -8.98 15.21
C MET A 67 -5.19 -10.44 15.34
N VAL A 68 -5.27 -10.98 16.56
CA VAL A 68 -5.67 -12.38 16.80
C VAL A 68 -7.05 -12.75 16.23
N PRO A 69 -8.15 -12.01 16.52
CA PRO A 69 -9.47 -12.34 15.98
C PRO A 69 -9.51 -12.20 14.45
N VAL A 70 -8.73 -11.29 13.88
CA VAL A 70 -8.65 -11.08 12.42
C VAL A 70 -8.01 -12.28 11.75
N LEU A 71 -6.86 -12.74 12.26
CA LEU A 71 -6.19 -13.92 11.73
C LEU A 71 -7.04 -15.17 11.89
N TRP A 72 -7.75 -15.31 13.01
CA TRP A 72 -8.67 -16.42 13.24
C TRP A 72 -9.79 -16.45 12.19
N VAL A 73 -10.45 -15.32 11.90
CA VAL A 73 -11.49 -15.25 10.86
C VAL A 73 -10.93 -15.58 9.47
N MET A 74 -9.69 -15.16 9.18
CA MET A 74 -9.05 -15.41 7.89
C MET A 74 -8.62 -16.87 7.71
N ASP A 75 -8.23 -17.56 8.79
CA ASP A 75 -7.88 -18.98 8.78
C ASP A 75 -9.13 -19.88 8.75
N GLN A 76 -10.19 -19.55 9.51
CA GLN A 76 -11.43 -20.36 9.58
C GLN A 76 -12.26 -20.31 8.30
N HIS A 77 -12.24 -19.17 7.60
CA HIS A 77 -13.01 -18.99 6.38
C HIS A 77 -12.10 -18.66 5.19
N PRO A 78 -11.53 -19.67 4.51
CA PRO A 78 -10.71 -19.51 3.31
C PRO A 78 -11.57 -19.06 2.12
N THR A 79 -12.09 -17.84 2.21
CA THR A 79 -12.81 -17.17 1.13
C THR A 79 -11.82 -16.84 0.02
N LYS A 80 -12.11 -17.27 -1.21
CA LYS A 80 -11.25 -16.98 -2.38
C LYS A 80 -11.75 -15.71 -3.09
N GLY A 81 -10.82 -15.00 -3.72
CA GLY A 81 -11.11 -13.85 -4.57
C GLY A 81 -11.76 -12.67 -3.83
N TRP A 82 -12.89 -12.19 -4.36
CA TRP A 82 -13.55 -10.94 -3.95
C TRP A 82 -14.05 -10.92 -2.50
N ALA A 83 -14.52 -12.06 -1.98
CA ALA A 83 -15.02 -12.14 -0.61
C ALA A 83 -13.92 -11.88 0.43
N PHE A 84 -12.71 -12.40 0.18
CA PHE A 84 -11.53 -12.11 0.99
C PHE A 84 -11.15 -10.63 0.91
N PHE A 85 -11.08 -10.09 -0.31
CA PHE A 85 -10.75 -8.68 -0.54
C PHE A 85 -11.70 -7.77 0.25
N ARG A 86 -13.01 -8.00 0.20
CA ARG A 86 -14.00 -7.22 0.96
C ARG A 86 -13.80 -7.30 2.47
N ARG A 87 -13.49 -8.48 3.02
CA ARG A 87 -13.29 -8.67 4.47
C ARG A 87 -12.02 -7.96 4.94
N ALA A 88 -10.92 -8.14 4.21
CA ALA A 88 -9.65 -7.50 4.51
C ALA A 88 -9.73 -5.97 4.34
N LEU A 89 -10.42 -5.49 3.30
CA LEU A 89 -10.65 -4.07 3.07
C LEU A 89 -11.53 -3.45 4.15
N PHE A 90 -12.60 -4.14 4.56
CA PHE A 90 -13.47 -3.68 5.65
C PHE A 90 -12.69 -3.52 6.95
N PHE A 91 -11.92 -4.54 7.34
CA PHE A 91 -11.04 -4.47 8.52
C PHE A 91 -10.06 -3.29 8.42
N GLY A 92 -9.32 -3.20 7.31
CA GLY A 92 -8.34 -2.13 7.12
C GLY A 92 -8.97 -0.74 7.13
N TYR A 93 -10.14 -0.57 6.50
CA TYR A 93 -10.85 0.70 6.46
C TYR A 93 -11.29 1.13 7.85
N VAL A 94 -11.90 0.23 8.65
CA VAL A 94 -12.31 0.55 10.01
C VAL A 94 -11.11 0.88 10.90
N ALA A 95 -10.02 0.12 10.78
CA ALA A 95 -8.81 0.37 11.56
C ALA A 95 -8.19 1.76 11.24
N TRP A 96 -8.11 2.13 9.96
CA TRP A 96 -7.61 3.45 9.55
C TRP A 96 -8.58 4.57 9.90
N TYR A 97 -9.88 4.38 9.66
CA TYR A 97 -10.90 5.37 10.00
C TYR A 97 -10.89 5.66 11.50
N GLY A 98 -10.85 4.64 12.36
CA GLY A 98 -10.80 4.81 13.81
C GLY A 98 -9.51 5.44 14.32
N GLY A 99 -8.36 5.13 13.70
CA GLY A 99 -7.06 5.71 14.10
C GLY A 99 -6.83 7.13 13.60
N PHE A 100 -7.49 7.52 12.51
CA PHE A 100 -7.23 8.77 11.79
C PHE A 100 -8.51 9.58 11.51
N TYR A 101 -9.56 9.44 12.31
CA TYR A 101 -10.80 10.20 12.14
C TYR A 101 -10.55 11.71 12.16
N TRP A 102 -9.58 12.17 12.94
CA TRP A 102 -9.13 13.56 13.07
C TRP A 102 -8.55 14.16 11.77
N VAL A 103 -8.20 13.32 10.78
CA VAL A 103 -7.77 13.81 9.46
C VAL A 103 -8.90 14.53 8.74
N VAL A 104 -10.16 14.16 8.98
CA VAL A 104 -11.31 14.87 8.42
C VAL A 104 -11.32 16.32 8.91
N ASP A 105 -11.17 16.53 10.21
CA ASP A 105 -11.14 17.85 10.82
C ASP A 105 -9.95 18.68 10.29
N THR A 106 -8.79 18.03 10.11
CA THR A 106 -7.61 18.67 9.51
C THR A 106 -7.89 19.16 8.09
N ILE A 107 -8.60 18.39 7.26
CA ILE A 107 -8.95 18.80 5.89
C ILE A 107 -9.98 19.94 5.92
N VAL A 108 -10.89 19.96 6.89
CA VAL A 108 -11.85 21.07 7.05
C VAL A 108 -11.10 22.35 7.45
N ASP A 109 -10.27 22.28 8.48
CA ASP A 109 -9.60 23.44 9.07
C ASP A 109 -8.57 24.06 8.11
N PHE A 110 -7.76 23.23 7.43
CA PHE A 110 -6.73 23.71 6.52
C PHE A 110 -7.18 23.81 5.06
N GLY A 111 -8.11 22.97 4.63
CA GLY A 111 -8.60 22.96 3.25
C GLY A 111 -9.77 23.91 3.00
N GLY A 112 -10.46 24.35 4.06
CA GLY A 112 -11.64 25.22 3.94
C GLY A 112 -12.83 24.56 3.23
N PHE A 113 -12.82 23.23 3.11
CA PHE A 113 -13.88 22.47 2.44
C PHE A 113 -15.04 22.16 3.38
N PRO A 114 -16.28 21.99 2.85
CA PRO A 114 -17.39 21.50 3.65
C PRO A 114 -17.11 20.07 4.14
N TYR A 115 -17.61 19.75 5.33
CA TYR A 115 -17.34 18.48 6.02
C TYR A 115 -17.55 17.23 5.16
N LEU A 116 -18.63 17.17 4.37
CA LEU A 116 -18.93 16.05 3.48
C LEU A 116 -17.83 15.81 2.43
N LEU A 117 -17.26 16.88 1.88
CA LEU A 117 -16.21 16.78 0.87
C LEU A 117 -14.87 16.41 1.51
N ALA A 118 -14.58 16.95 2.69
CA ALA A 118 -13.42 16.54 3.51
C ALA A 118 -13.48 15.06 3.89
N ALA A 119 -14.65 14.59 4.34
CA ALA A 119 -14.90 13.19 4.67
C ALA A 119 -14.75 12.28 3.44
N PHE A 120 -15.16 12.73 2.26
CA PHE A 120 -14.94 12.00 1.01
C PHE A 120 -13.44 11.82 0.72
N PHE A 121 -12.65 12.91 0.74
CA PHE A 121 -11.20 12.83 0.53
C PHE A 121 -10.49 11.97 1.57
N ALA A 122 -10.87 12.11 2.85
CA ALA A 122 -10.37 11.26 3.92
C ALA A 122 -10.72 9.79 3.71
N SER A 123 -11.95 9.50 3.27
CA SER A 123 -12.39 8.13 2.98
C SER A 123 -11.58 7.49 1.86
N VAL A 124 -11.24 8.25 0.80
CA VAL A 124 -10.34 7.78 -0.27
C VAL A 124 -8.96 7.46 0.28
N TYR A 125 -8.43 8.31 1.16
CA TYR A 125 -7.17 8.05 1.85
C TYR A 125 -7.23 6.80 2.73
N PHE A 126 -8.28 6.62 3.55
CA PHE A 126 -8.44 5.42 4.37
C PHE A 126 -8.59 4.15 3.53
N LEU A 127 -9.29 4.22 2.39
CA LEU A 127 -9.37 3.11 1.44
C LEU A 127 -8.01 2.76 0.85
N TYR A 128 -7.24 3.77 0.44
CA TYR A 128 -5.87 3.57 -0.06
C TYR A 128 -5.01 2.86 0.99
N GLN A 129 -5.09 3.29 2.24
CA GLN A 129 -4.32 2.67 3.32
C GLN A 129 -4.85 1.28 3.71
N ALA A 130 -6.16 1.04 3.60
CA ALA A 130 -6.74 -0.27 3.79
C ALA A 130 -6.21 -1.31 2.78
N LEU A 131 -5.82 -0.89 1.57
CA LEU A 131 -5.19 -1.78 0.59
C LEU A 131 -3.86 -2.37 1.10
N GLN A 132 -3.13 -1.65 1.96
CA GLN A 132 -1.92 -2.20 2.59
C GLN A 132 -2.26 -3.40 3.49
N TYR A 133 -3.32 -3.29 4.29
CA TYR A 133 -3.81 -4.41 5.12
C TYR A 133 -4.31 -5.57 4.26
N VAL A 134 -4.97 -5.29 3.13
CA VAL A 134 -5.37 -6.32 2.17
C VAL A 134 -4.16 -7.08 1.64
N LEU A 135 -3.11 -6.36 1.23
CA LEU A 135 -1.88 -6.96 0.73
C LEU A 135 -1.19 -7.80 1.82
N MET A 136 -1.09 -7.28 3.04
CA MET A 136 -0.52 -8.00 4.18
C MET A 136 -1.27 -9.30 4.46
N LEU A 137 -2.60 -9.25 4.60
CA LEU A 137 -3.41 -10.44 4.87
C LEU A 137 -3.37 -11.45 3.69
N TRP A 138 -3.24 -10.94 2.45
CA TRP A 138 -3.11 -11.80 1.27
C TRP A 138 -1.79 -12.55 1.27
N LEU A 139 -0.68 -11.87 1.58
CA LEU A 139 0.64 -12.47 1.72
C LEU A 139 0.68 -13.47 2.89
N TYR A 140 0.08 -13.09 4.03
CA TYR A 140 -0.08 -13.97 5.19
C TYR A 140 -0.77 -15.27 4.76
N ARG A 141 -1.93 -15.19 4.09
CA ARG A 141 -2.64 -16.38 3.63
C ARG A 141 -1.80 -17.23 2.69
N ARG A 142 -1.08 -16.60 1.75
CA ARG A 142 -0.24 -17.33 0.79
C ARG A 142 0.94 -18.03 1.46
N ALA A 143 1.46 -17.49 2.56
CA ALA A 143 2.45 -18.17 3.39
C ALA A 143 1.83 -19.32 4.21
N ARG A 144 0.62 -19.15 4.74
CA ARG A 144 -0.13 -20.21 5.44
C ARG A 144 -0.48 -21.38 4.54
N GLU A 145 -0.89 -21.11 3.29
CA GLU A 145 -1.13 -22.13 2.25
C GLU A 145 0.13 -22.96 1.94
N ARG A 146 1.33 -22.44 2.23
CA ARG A 146 2.61 -23.14 2.06
C ARG A 146 3.10 -23.85 3.32
N GLY A 147 2.32 -23.85 4.39
CA GLY A 147 2.63 -24.54 5.65
C GLY A 147 3.52 -23.75 6.62
N PHE A 148 3.74 -22.46 6.40
CA PHE A 148 4.53 -21.65 7.33
C PHE A 148 3.77 -21.34 8.64
N GLU A 149 4.53 -21.20 9.74
CA GLU A 149 3.99 -20.77 11.03
C GLU A 149 3.31 -19.40 10.93
N ALA A 150 2.23 -19.20 11.70
CA ALA A 150 1.42 -17.99 11.63
C ALA A 150 2.22 -16.72 11.96
N THR A 151 3.07 -16.79 12.98
CA THR A 151 3.88 -15.67 13.43
C THR A 151 4.89 -15.26 12.37
N LEU A 152 5.66 -16.21 11.81
CA LEU A 152 6.62 -15.93 10.74
C LEU A 152 5.92 -15.40 9.49
N SER A 153 4.78 -15.99 9.13
CA SER A 153 3.97 -15.56 7.99
C SER A 153 3.51 -14.12 8.15
N LEU A 154 3.06 -13.74 9.35
CA LEU A 154 2.60 -12.38 9.64
C LEU A 154 3.75 -11.37 9.57
N VAL A 155 4.89 -11.68 10.19
CA VAL A 155 6.06 -10.79 10.19
C VAL A 155 6.59 -10.58 8.77
N VAL A 156 6.75 -11.65 7.99
CA VAL A 156 7.23 -11.57 6.60
C VAL A 156 6.21 -10.82 5.73
N ALA A 157 4.91 -11.09 5.89
CA ALA A 157 3.86 -10.40 5.14
C ALA A 157 3.83 -8.90 5.47
N PHE A 158 3.99 -8.54 6.75
CA PHE A 158 4.07 -7.15 7.20
C PHE A 158 5.28 -6.45 6.57
N VAL A 159 6.48 -7.02 6.71
CA VAL A 159 7.71 -6.46 6.14
C VAL A 159 7.63 -6.36 4.61
N ALA A 160 7.09 -7.36 3.92
CA ALA A 160 6.90 -7.32 2.48
C ALA A 160 5.88 -6.26 2.05
N SER A 161 4.80 -6.06 2.81
CA SER A 161 3.81 -5.01 2.53
C SER A 161 4.40 -3.60 2.64
N GLU A 162 5.29 -3.37 3.61
CA GLU A 162 6.07 -2.12 3.77
C GLU A 162 7.08 -1.89 2.63
N MET A 163 7.49 -2.95 1.91
CA MET A 163 8.36 -2.80 0.74
C MET A 163 7.58 -2.33 -0.50
N VAL A 164 6.29 -2.63 -0.56
CA VAL A 164 5.39 -2.25 -1.66
C VAL A 164 4.77 -0.88 -1.42
N VAL A 165 4.34 -0.59 -0.19
CA VAL A 165 3.79 0.71 0.22
C VAL A 165 4.84 1.41 1.08
N PRO A 166 5.58 2.40 0.56
CA PRO A 166 6.64 3.05 1.31
C PRO A 166 6.03 4.03 2.32
N ALA A 167 5.59 3.54 3.49
CA ALA A 167 4.91 4.39 4.47
C ALA A 167 5.79 4.71 5.70
N ALA A 168 6.42 3.74 6.35
CA ALA A 168 7.08 4.00 7.64
C ALA A 168 8.51 3.45 7.74
N LEU A 169 8.72 2.15 7.51
CA LEU A 169 10.03 1.53 7.77
C LEU A 169 11.12 2.07 6.84
N ARG A 170 10.80 2.27 5.56
CA ARG A 170 11.74 2.79 4.55
C ARG A 170 12.13 4.24 4.83
N GLN A 171 11.21 5.05 5.33
CA GLN A 171 11.44 6.46 5.60
C GLN A 171 12.33 6.63 6.84
N LEU A 172 12.09 5.81 7.87
CA LEU A 172 12.94 5.72 9.05
C LEU A 172 14.35 5.19 8.69
N LEU A 173 14.45 4.11 7.92
CA LEU A 173 15.74 3.55 7.49
C LEU A 173 16.55 4.56 6.64
N ARG A 174 15.87 5.35 5.79
CA ARG A 174 16.50 6.42 5.01
C ARG A 174 16.98 7.58 5.87
N GLN A 175 16.30 7.91 6.96
CA GLN A 175 16.73 8.96 7.88
C GLN A 175 17.89 8.52 8.78
N GLN A 176 17.96 7.24 9.14
CA GLN A 176 19.01 6.67 9.98
C GLN A 176 20.32 6.38 9.24
N LEU A 177 20.31 6.36 7.90
CA LEU A 177 21.54 6.27 7.13
C LEU A 177 22.33 7.57 7.32
N PRO A 178 23.56 7.52 7.84
CA PRO A 178 24.41 8.71 7.89
C PRO A 178 24.51 9.22 6.46
N ARG A 179 24.03 10.45 6.23
CA ARG A 179 24.22 11.13 4.95
C ARG A 179 25.73 11.10 4.71
N ARG A 180 26.17 10.25 3.78
CA ARG A 180 27.58 10.25 3.38
C ARG A 180 27.91 11.71 3.11
N PRO A 181 28.87 12.31 3.83
CA PRO A 181 29.23 13.69 3.58
C PRO A 181 29.49 13.76 2.09
N ALA A 182 28.70 14.57 1.38
CA ALA A 182 28.83 14.73 -0.05
C ALA A 182 30.31 14.94 -0.27
N ALA A 183 30.95 13.97 -0.93
CA ALA A 183 32.37 14.02 -1.21
C ALA A 183 32.57 15.41 -1.78
N ARG A 184 33.25 16.25 -1.00
CA ARG A 184 33.47 17.66 -1.29
C ARG A 184 34.32 17.59 -2.54
N ALA A 185 33.66 17.55 -3.69
CA ALA A 185 34.30 17.53 -4.98
C ALA A 185 35.24 18.71 -4.94
N GLY A 186 36.53 18.41 -4.93
CA GLY A 186 37.59 19.39 -4.88
C GLY A 186 37.53 20.23 -6.15
N ARG A 187 36.59 21.19 -6.19
CA ARG A 187 36.75 22.41 -6.96
C ARG A 187 37.65 23.29 -6.12
N GLY A 188 38.95 23.07 -6.25
CA GLY A 188 39.92 24.10 -5.91
C GLY A 188 39.63 25.31 -6.81
N PRO A 189 39.44 26.51 -6.26
CA PRO A 189 39.50 27.73 -7.05
C PRO A 189 40.98 28.08 -7.22
N ARG A 190 41.60 27.72 -8.35
CA ARG A 190 42.93 28.21 -8.69
C ARG A 190 43.02 28.62 -10.16
N GLY A 191 43.10 29.94 -10.36
CA GLY A 191 43.44 30.64 -11.61
C GLY A 191 42.22 30.90 -12.50
N ALA A 192 41.84 32.12 -12.87
CA ALA A 192 42.41 33.43 -12.66
C ALA A 192 41.26 34.45 -12.77
N ALA A 193 40.87 35.07 -11.67
CA ALA A 193 40.06 36.28 -11.68
C ALA A 193 40.96 37.41 -11.22
N ALA A 194 41.43 38.20 -12.18
CA ALA A 194 42.24 39.37 -11.97
C ALA A 194 41.57 40.34 -10.97
N PRO A 195 42.33 41.04 -10.12
CA PRO A 195 41.76 41.90 -9.09
C PRO A 195 41.14 43.15 -9.72
N GLN A 196 39.81 43.18 -9.79
CA GLN A 196 38.97 44.31 -10.19
C GLN A 196 39.24 45.59 -9.35
N ARG A 197 39.92 45.47 -8.20
CA ARG A 197 40.24 46.59 -7.29
C ARG A 197 41.30 47.57 -7.81
N ALA A 198 42.04 47.24 -8.88
CA ALA A 198 43.02 48.15 -9.47
C ALA A 198 42.44 49.07 -10.58
N ARG A 199 41.26 48.75 -11.15
CA ARG A 199 40.61 49.60 -12.16
C ARG A 199 39.86 50.78 -11.53
N ASP A 200 39.20 50.57 -10.39
CA ASP A 200 38.39 51.61 -9.74
C ASP A 200 39.21 52.74 -9.07
N ALA A 201 40.52 52.54 -8.87
CA ALA A 201 41.43 53.57 -8.38
C ALA A 201 41.97 54.47 -9.53
N ARG A 202 42.04 53.92 -10.75
CA ARG A 202 42.60 54.65 -11.92
C ARG A 202 41.58 55.57 -12.59
N GLU A 203 40.29 55.27 -12.46
CA GLU A 203 39.22 56.13 -12.99
C GLU A 203 38.89 57.32 -12.07
N ARG A 204 39.00 57.15 -10.75
CA ARG A 204 38.79 58.24 -9.78
C ARG A 204 39.86 59.34 -9.81
N GLY A 205 41.09 59.02 -10.25
CA GLY A 205 42.16 60.01 -10.42
C GLY A 205 42.09 60.81 -11.74
N ARG A 206 41.30 60.38 -12.72
CA ARG A 206 41.21 61.04 -14.03
C ARG A 206 40.11 62.09 -14.10
N SER A 207 39.06 61.93 -13.29
CA SER A 207 37.93 62.88 -13.25
C SER A 207 38.27 64.19 -12.53
N THR A 208 39.17 64.17 -11.54
CA THR A 208 39.63 65.38 -10.83
C THR A 208 40.58 66.28 -11.63
N SER A 209 41.21 65.76 -12.69
CA SER A 209 42.11 66.54 -13.55
C SER A 209 41.38 67.37 -14.60
N LEU A 210 40.21 66.92 -15.07
CA LEU A 210 39.44 67.65 -16.10
C LEU A 210 38.63 68.82 -15.54
N VAL A 211 38.29 68.81 -14.25
CA VAL A 211 37.57 69.93 -13.60
C VAL A 211 38.48 71.14 -13.30
N ARG A 212 39.81 70.97 -13.35
CA ARG A 212 40.79 72.05 -13.10
C ARG A 212 41.31 72.76 -14.36
N ALA A 213 40.90 72.35 -15.55
CA ALA A 213 41.38 72.90 -16.82
C ALA A 213 40.34 73.79 -17.55
N ILE A 214 39.18 74.07 -16.92
CA ILE A 214 38.10 74.91 -17.48
C ILE A 214 37.81 76.12 -16.55
N VAL A 215 38.69 76.41 -15.59
CA VAL A 215 38.70 77.68 -14.83
C VAL A 215 40.05 78.34 -14.97
#